data_AF-A0A847P4T1-F1
#
_entry.id   AF-A0A847P4T1-F1
#
_cell.length_a   1.000
_cell.length_b   1.000
_cell.length_c   1.000
_cell.angle_alpha   90.00
_cell.angle_beta   90.00
_cell.angle_gamma   90.00
#
_symmetry.space_group_name_H-M   'P 1'
#
loop_
_entity.id
_entity.type
_entity.pdbx_description
1 polymer ?
#
loop_
_entity_poly.entity_id
_entity_poly.type
_entity_poly.pdbx_seq_one_letter_code
_entity_poly.pdbx_strand_id
1 'polypeptide(L)'
;MSKRKLIISLLTVAFLSFVLFSLFGNQGWIALYKGKQQLKELRSEVSQSEQMIDSLNKEIDRLKNDTSYLEKIAREKLGMARRDEKIYKFVEEND
;
A
#
# COMPACT_ATOMS: atom_id res chain seq x y z
N MET A 1 17.36 11.73 56.86
CA MET A 1 16.15 11.94 56.03
C MET A 1 14.93 11.47 56.81
N SER A 2 13.84 12.25 56.85
CA SER A 2 12.62 11.85 57.57
C SER A 2 12.01 10.60 56.92
N LYS A 3 11.59 9.61 57.72
CA LYS A 3 11.04 8.32 57.25
C LYS A 3 9.97 8.49 56.15
N ARG A 4 9.22 9.58 56.22
CA ARG A 4 8.20 9.99 55.22
C ARG A 4 8.77 10.22 53.81
N LYS A 5 9.94 10.86 53.69
CA LYS A 5 10.61 11.09 52.39
C LYS A 5 11.12 9.79 51.76
N LEU A 6 11.59 8.84 52.58
CA LEU A 6 12.00 7.51 52.12
C LEU A 6 10.81 6.69 51.60
N ILE A 7 9.68 6.72 52.31
CA ILE A 7 8.46 6.02 51.88
C ILE A 7 7.95 6.59 50.55
N ILE A 8 7.90 7.92 50.41
CA ILE A 8 7.48 8.56 49.17
C ILE A 8 8.42 8.19 48.02
N SER A 9 9.74 8.24 48.24
CA SER A 9 10.72 7.84 47.24
C SER A 9 10.53 6.38 46.79
N LEU A 10 10.30 5.47 47.74
CA LEU A 10 10.09 4.06 47.42
C LEU A 10 8.81 3.85 46.61
N LEU A 11 7.72 4.53 46.97
CA LEU A 11 6.46 4.48 46.23
C LEU A 11 6.60 5.04 44.82
N THR A 12 7.35 6.14 44.63
CA THR A 12 7.59 6.69 43.29
C THR A 12 8.36 5.73 42.40
N VAL A 13 9.38 5.05 42.95
CA VAL A 13 10.16 4.06 42.19
C VAL A 13 9.31 2.83 41.85
N ALA A 14 8.51 2.33 42.80
CA ALA A 14 7.59 1.22 42.54
C ALA A 14 6.57 1.57 41.45
N PHE A 15 5.97 2.76 41.52
CA PHE A 15 5.03 3.23 40.51
C PHE A 15 5.69 3.37 39.13
N LEU A 16 6.89 3.96 39.04
CA LEU A 16 7.62 4.05 37.76
C LEU A 16 7.92 2.66 37.20
N SER A 17 8.37 1.73 38.04
CA SER A 17 8.68 0.36 37.61
C SER A 17 7.45 -0.37 37.08
N PHE A 18 6.28 -0.16 37.70
CA PHE A 18 5.01 -0.72 37.26
C PHE A 18 4.58 -0.15 35.90
N VAL A 19 4.68 1.17 35.73
CA VAL A 19 4.36 1.83 34.45
C VAL A 19 5.29 1.35 33.34
N LEU A 20 6.59 1.28 33.60
CA LEU A 20 7.57 0.77 32.62
C LEU A 20 7.26 -0.69 32.25
N PHE A 21 7.00 -1.56 33.24
CA PHE A 21 6.63 -2.95 32.96
C PHE A 21 5.32 -3.06 32.16
N SER A 22 4.33 -2.23 32.46
CA SER A 22 3.05 -2.21 31.74
C SER A 22 3.17 -1.69 30.30
N LEU A 23 4.14 -0.83 30.01
CA LEU A 23 4.39 -0.29 28.67
C LEU A 23 5.31 -1.20 27.84
N PHE A 24 6.35 -1.77 28.46
CA PHE A 24 7.37 -2.59 27.81
C PHE A 24 7.10 -4.11 27.86
N GLY A 25 6.08 -4.57 28.60
CA GLY A 25 5.70 -5.97 28.64
C GLY A 25 5.24 -6.50 27.27
N ASN A 26 5.38 -7.80 27.04
CA ASN A 26 5.03 -8.47 25.78
C ASN A 26 3.54 -8.35 25.39
N GLN A 27 2.68 -8.00 26.36
CA GLN A 27 1.24 -7.68 26.19
C GLN A 27 0.92 -6.21 26.50
N GLY A 28 1.94 -5.35 26.50
CA GLY A 28 1.80 -3.93 26.78
C GLY A 28 0.98 -3.20 25.72
N TRP A 29 0.53 -2.00 26.08
CA TRP A 29 -0.32 -1.15 25.23
C TRP A 29 0.33 -0.82 23.88
N ILE A 30 1.67 -0.71 23.85
CA ILE A 30 2.46 -0.43 22.64
C ILE A 30 2.37 -1.60 21.66
N ALA A 31 2.43 -2.84 22.14
CA ALA A 31 2.33 -4.03 21.29
C ALA A 31 0.94 -4.14 20.64
N LEU A 32 -0.11 -3.85 21.41
CA LEU A 32 -1.48 -3.82 20.88
C LEU A 32 -1.67 -2.72 19.83
N TYR A 33 -1.10 -1.53 20.06
CA TYR A 33 -1.16 -0.43 19.10
C TYR A 33 -0.45 -0.79 17.79
N LYS A 34 0.78 -1.32 17.88
CA LYS A 34 1.53 -1.79 16.71
C LYS A 34 0.80 -2.90 15.96
N GLY A 35 0.23 -3.88 16.68
CA GLY A 35 -0.54 -4.96 16.07
C GLY A 35 -1.77 -4.45 15.31
N LYS A 36 -2.51 -3.48 15.88
CA LYS A 36 -3.64 -2.83 15.18
C LYS A 36 -3.18 -2.09 13.93
N GLN A 37 -2.05 -1.39 13.99
CA GLN A 37 -1.50 -0.67 12.86
C GLN A 37 -1.07 -1.62 11.73
N GLN A 38 -0.32 -2.68 12.06
CA GLN A 38 0.06 -3.72 11.09
C GLN A 38 -1.17 -4.39 10.45
N LEU A 39 -2.20 -4.69 11.24
CA LEU A 39 -3.44 -5.26 10.73
C LEU A 39 -4.17 -4.30 9.78
N LYS A 40 -4.13 -2.99 10.05
CA LYS A 40 -4.69 -1.97 9.15
C LYS A 40 -3.91 -1.87 7.85
N GLU A 41 -2.59 -1.86 7.92
CA GLU A 41 -1.70 -1.82 6.74
C GLU A 41 -1.91 -3.05 5.87
N LEU A 42 -1.89 -4.24 6.46
CA LEU A 42 -2.09 -5.49 5.73
C LEU A 42 -3.48 -5.57 5.07
N ARG A 43 -4.52 -5.09 5.74
CA ARG A 43 -5.87 -5.01 5.14
C ARG A 43 -5.91 -4.05 3.95
N SER A 44 -5.19 -2.93 4.03
CA SER A 44 -5.09 -1.99 2.92
C SER A 44 -4.37 -2.62 1.72
N GLU A 45 -3.29 -3.36 1.97
CA GLU A 45 -2.53 -4.05 0.93
C GLU A 45 -3.36 -5.15 0.23
N VAL A 46 -4.14 -5.92 1.00
CA VAL A 46 -5.08 -6.90 0.44
C VAL A 46 -6.11 -6.19 -0.45
N SER A 47 -6.72 -5.10 0.03
CA SER A 47 -7.72 -4.37 -0.75
C SER A 47 -7.15 -3.78 -2.04
N GLN A 48 -5.93 -3.23 -2.00
CA GLN A 48 -5.24 -2.75 -3.20
C GLN A 48 -4.96 -3.87 -4.19
N SER A 49 -4.53 -5.03 -3.69
CA SER A 49 -4.28 -6.22 -4.52
C SER A 49 -5.56 -6.73 -5.18
N GLU A 50 -6.67 -6.77 -4.45
CA GLU A 50 -7.98 -7.15 -4.99
C GLU A 50 -8.46 -6.19 -6.09
N GLN A 51 -8.28 -4.87 -5.89
CA GLN A 51 -8.59 -3.87 -6.91
C GLN A 51 -7.73 -4.04 -8.17
N MET A 52 -6.43 -4.35 -7.99
CA MET A 52 -5.53 -4.62 -9.10
C MET A 52 -5.98 -5.86 -9.87
N ILE A 53 -6.33 -6.95 -9.18
CA ILE A 53 -6.86 -8.17 -9.80
C ILE A 53 -8.13 -7.87 -10.61
N ASP A 54 -9.09 -7.14 -10.04
CA ASP A 54 -10.32 -6.76 -10.76
C ASP A 54 -10.02 -5.93 -12.02
N SER A 55 -9.14 -4.93 -11.91
CA SER A 55 -8.73 -4.10 -13.04
C SER A 55 -8.06 -4.90 -14.16
N LEU A 56 -7.19 -5.85 -13.80
CA LEU A 56 -6.48 -6.71 -14.74
C LEU A 56 -7.44 -7.70 -15.41
N ASN A 57 -8.41 -8.25 -14.67
CA ASN A 57 -9.42 -9.12 -15.25
C ASN A 57 -10.30 -8.39 -16.26
N LYS A 58 -10.70 -7.14 -15.96
CA LYS A 58 -11.42 -6.28 -16.91
C LYS A 58 -10.57 -5.98 -18.14
N GLU A 59 -9.28 -5.74 -17.97
CA GLU A 59 -8.37 -5.53 -19.09
C GLU A 59 -8.24 -6.78 -19.97
N ILE A 60 -8.07 -7.96 -19.35
CA ILE A 60 -8.04 -9.24 -20.06
C ILE A 60 -9.33 -9.47 -20.84
N ASP A 61 -10.48 -9.17 -20.24
CA ASP A 61 -11.79 -9.31 -20.89
C ASP A 61 -11.89 -8.40 -22.12
N ARG A 62 -11.53 -7.12 -22.00
CA ARG A 62 -11.50 -6.19 -23.14
C ARG A 62 -10.55 -6.66 -24.23
N LEU A 63 -9.36 -7.13 -23.89
CA LEU A 63 -8.40 -7.63 -24.88
C LEU A 63 -8.93 -8.86 -25.64
N LYS A 64 -9.73 -9.71 -25.00
CA LYS A 64 -10.28 -10.93 -25.61
C LYS A 64 -11.56 -10.69 -26.39
N ASN A 65 -12.45 -9.87 -25.86
CA ASN A 65 -13.83 -9.78 -26.31
C ASN A 65 -14.18 -8.44 -26.97
N ASP A 66 -13.34 -7.41 -26.84
CA ASP A 66 -13.54 -6.10 -27.47
C ASP A 66 -12.56 -5.90 -28.63
N THR A 67 -13.05 -6.16 -29.84
CA THR A 67 -12.26 -6.03 -31.08
C THR A 67 -11.83 -4.58 -31.34
N SER A 68 -12.65 -3.59 -30.98
CA SER A 68 -12.32 -2.17 -31.16
C SER A 68 -11.21 -1.74 -30.19
N TYR A 69 -11.23 -2.24 -28.96
CA TYR A 69 -10.16 -2.04 -27.99
C TYR A 69 -8.84 -2.64 -28.48
N LEU A 70 -8.88 -3.87 -29.00
CA LEU A 70 -7.71 -4.53 -29.56
C LEU A 70 -7.14 -3.80 -30.78
N GLU A 71 -8.00 -3.34 -31.70
CA GLU A 71 -7.59 -2.55 -32.87
C GLU A 71 -6.94 -1.23 -32.44
N LYS A 72 -7.50 -0.55 -31.42
CA LYS A 72 -6.90 0.66 -30.86
C LYS A 72 -5.49 0.42 -30.35
N ILE A 73 -5.26 -0.66 -29.58
CA ILE A 73 -3.91 -1.01 -29.12
C ILE A 73 -2.99 -1.34 -30.28
N ALA A 74 -3.46 -2.11 -31.26
CA ALA A 74 -2.66 -2.45 -32.44
C ALA A 74 -2.23 -1.18 -33.21
N ARG A 75 -3.12 -0.22 -33.41
CA ARG A 75 -2.83 1.03 -34.13
C ARG A 75 -1.97 1.99 -33.32
N GLU A 76 -2.35 2.27 -32.08
CA GLU A 76 -1.73 3.33 -31.27
C GLU A 76 -0.43 2.88 -30.59
N LYS A 77 -0.41 1.68 -30.01
CA LYS A 77 0.76 1.21 -29.26
C LYS A 77 1.74 0.43 -30.14
N LEU A 78 1.23 -0.33 -31.10
CA LEU A 78 2.07 -1.19 -31.95
C LEU A 78 2.31 -0.60 -33.35
N GLY A 79 1.62 0.49 -33.72
CA GLY A 79 1.78 1.13 -35.03
C GLY A 79 1.31 0.26 -36.21
N MET A 80 0.44 -0.72 -35.94
CA MET A 80 -0.07 -1.63 -36.96
C MET A 80 -1.14 -0.94 -37.81
N ALA A 81 -1.10 -1.21 -39.10
CA ALA A 81 -2.10 -0.78 -40.07
C ALA A 81 -2.52 -1.98 -40.93
N ARG A 82 -3.69 -1.91 -41.55
CA ARG A 82 -4.12 -2.93 -42.51
C ARG A 82 -3.25 -2.85 -43.77
N ARG A 83 -3.23 -3.94 -44.56
CA ARG A 83 -2.39 -4.04 -45.77
C ARG A 83 -2.71 -2.98 -46.82
N ASP A 84 -3.94 -2.48 -46.82
CA ASP A 84 -4.51 -1.49 -47.72
C ASP A 84 -4.44 -0.04 -47.19
N GLU A 85 -3.88 0.18 -46.00
CA GLU A 85 -3.78 1.51 -45.37
C GLU A 85 -2.41 2.16 -45.60
N LYS A 86 -2.39 3.49 -45.78
CA LYS A 86 -1.17 4.30 -45.89
C LYS A 86 -0.87 5.00 -44.56
N ILE A 87 0.34 4.82 -44.03
CA ILE A 87 0.81 5.50 -42.81
C ILE A 87 1.55 6.78 -43.21
N TYR A 88 1.12 7.92 -42.69
CA TYR A 88 1.83 9.19 -42.81
C TYR A 88 2.61 9.45 -41.52
N LYS A 89 3.94 9.59 -41.63
CA LYS A 89 4.79 10.05 -40.52
C LYS A 89 5.29 11.45 -40.85
N PHE A 90 5.01 12.39 -39.97
CA PHE A 90 5.59 13.73 -40.04
C PHE A 90 7.00 13.66 -39.46
N VAL A 91 8.01 14.00 -40.27
CA VAL A 91 9.38 14.19 -39.82
C VAL A 91 9.62 15.69 -39.70
N GLU A 92 10.12 16.14 -38.55
CA GLU A 92 10.60 17.50 -38.40
C GLU A 92 11.90 17.65 -39.19
N GLU A 93 11.93 18.66 -40.06
CA GLU A 93 13.11 19.04 -40.83
C GLU A 93 14.08 19.71 -39.85
N ASN A 94 15.17 19.03 -39.51
CA ASN A 94 16.23 19.63 -38.69
C ASN A 94 17.00 20.61 -39.58
N ASP A 95 16.83 21.91 -39.34
CA ASP A 95 17.73 22.97 -39.81
C ASP A 95 19.09 22.93 -39.09
#